data_AF-A0A819N5N9-F1
#
_entry.id   AF-A0A819N5N9-F1
#
_cell.length_a   1.000
_cell.length_b   1.000
_cell.length_c   1.000
_cell.angle_alpha   90.00
_cell.angle_beta   90.00
_cell.angle_gamma   90.00
#
_symmetry.space_group_name_H-M   'P 1'
#
loop_
_entity.id
_entity.type
_entity.pdbx_description
1 polymer ?
#
loop_
_entity_poly.entity_id
_entity_poly.type
_entity_poly.pdbx_seq_one_letter_code
_entity_poly.pdbx_strand_id
1 'polypeptide(L)'
;MRINLNVPLHSIKQKDIKGLHRTVEADRKIIIEAVIIRIVKARQTLNHTLLMQEVIQQLSSRFTPKIPVIKKCIEILIVKEYLERQPNEIDMLRYLA
;
A
#
# COMPACT_ATOMS: atom_id res chain seq x y z
N MET A 1 -24.35 49.45 3.70
CA MET A 1 -24.69 48.11 4.23
C MET A 1 -23.40 47.35 4.46
N ARG A 2 -23.18 46.78 5.66
CA ARG A 2 -22.04 45.89 5.94
C ARG A 2 -22.52 44.45 5.73
N ILE A 3 -21.96 43.77 4.73
CA ILE A 3 -22.25 42.36 4.46
C ILE A 3 -21.32 41.54 5.34
N ASN A 4 -21.87 40.78 6.28
CA ASN A 4 -21.09 39.84 7.09
C ASN A 4 -20.81 38.57 6.29
N LEU A 5 -19.58 38.45 5.81
CA LEU A 5 -19.06 37.31 5.04
C LEU A 5 -18.52 36.20 5.97
N ASN A 6 -19.29 35.83 7.00
CA ASN A 6 -18.95 34.72 7.90
C ASN A 6 -19.97 33.59 7.76
N VAL A 7 -20.12 33.08 6.54
CA VAL A 7 -20.82 31.82 6.28
C VAL A 7 -19.77 30.71 6.15
N PRO A 8 -19.84 29.62 6.95
CA PRO A 8 -18.77 28.64 6.97
C PRO A 8 -18.67 27.90 5.63
N LEU A 9 -17.46 27.90 5.05
CA LEU A 9 -16.98 27.12 3.90
C LEU A 9 -17.02 25.59 4.12
N HIS A 10 -18.03 25.05 4.80
CA HIS A 10 -18.08 23.66 5.25
C HIS A 10 -18.04 22.65 4.08
N SER A 11 -18.65 23.00 2.95
CA SER A 11 -18.68 22.14 1.75
C SER A 11 -17.35 22.14 0.98
N ILE A 12 -16.61 23.26 0.98
CA ILE A 12 -15.28 23.37 0.34
C ILE A 12 -14.24 22.63 1.19
N LYS A 13 -14.23 22.85 2.52
CA LYS A 13 -13.35 22.13 3.46
C LYS A 13 -13.52 20.61 3.39
N GLN A 14 -14.74 20.11 3.22
CA GLN A 14 -14.99 18.66 3.07
C GLN A 14 -14.47 18.08 1.75
N LYS A 15 -14.53 18.83 0.64
CA LYS A 15 -13.97 18.37 -0.63
C LYS A 15 -12.44 18.30 -0.56
N ASP A 16 -11.81 19.28 0.07
CA ASP A 16 -10.35 19.34 0.21
C ASP A 16 -9.82 18.18 1.07
N ILE A 17 -10.47 17.87 2.20
CA ILE A 17 -10.10 16.74 3.07
C ILE A 17 -10.23 15.39 2.35
N LYS A 18 -11.29 15.20 1.55
CA LYS A 18 -11.49 13.98 0.76
C LYS A 18 -10.42 13.82 -0.33
N GLY A 19 -10.02 14.92 -0.98
CA GLY A 19 -8.92 14.93 -1.94
C GLY A 19 -7.60 14.53 -1.30
N LEU A 20 -7.27 15.16 -0.17
CA LEU A 20 -6.05 14.86 0.60
C LEU A 20 -5.97 13.40 1.02
N HIS A 21 -7.07 12.83 1.52
CA HIS A 21 -7.12 11.43 1.95
C HIS A 21 -6.79 10.47 0.80
N ARG A 22 -7.28 10.73 -0.41
CA ARG A 22 -7.00 9.90 -1.59
C ARG A 22 -5.52 9.91 -1.95
N THR A 23 -4.87 11.07 -1.90
CA THR A 23 -3.43 11.18 -2.17
C THR A 23 -2.62 10.39 -1.14
N VAL A 24 -2.94 10.53 0.15
CA VAL A 24 -2.28 9.78 1.22
C VAL A 24 -2.44 8.26 1.04
N GLU A 25 -3.62 7.80 0.62
CA GLU A 25 -3.85 6.37 0.34
C GLU A 25 -3.06 5.87 -0.88
N ALA A 26 -2.87 6.70 -1.91
CA ALA A 26 -2.04 6.36 -3.06
C ALA A 26 -0.56 6.25 -2.66
N ASP A 27 -0.05 7.21 -1.89
CA ASP A 27 1.33 7.20 -1.40
C ASP A 27 1.61 5.97 -0.53
N ARG A 28 0.66 5.62 0.36
CA ARG A 28 0.77 4.40 1.17
C ARG A 28 0.87 3.13 0.33
N LYS A 29 0.15 3.03 -0.79
CA LYS A 29 0.25 1.87 -1.69
C LYS A 29 1.64 1.78 -2.32
N ILE A 30 2.18 2.90 -2.77
CA ILE A 30 3.54 2.95 -3.36
C ILE A 30 4.57 2.50 -2.33
N ILE A 31 4.45 2.97 -1.08
CA ILE A 31 5.34 2.55 0.01
C ILE A 31 5.21 1.04 0.30
N ILE A 32 4.00 0.50 0.33
CA ILE A 32 3.77 -0.94 0.52
C ILE A 32 4.42 -1.75 -0.60
N GLU A 33 4.21 -1.36 -1.86
CA GLU A 33 4.83 -2.02 -3.03
C GLU A 33 6.36 -2.01 -2.92
N ALA A 34 6.96 -0.85 -2.60
CA ALA A 34 8.40 -0.73 -2.44
C ALA A 34 8.96 -1.61 -1.32
N VAL A 35 8.26 -1.69 -0.18
CA VAL A 35 8.65 -2.55 0.94
C VAL A 35 8.58 -4.02 0.58
N ILE A 36 7.52 -4.45 -0.12
CA ILE A 36 7.39 -5.82 -0.62
C ILE A 36 8.58 -6.18 -1.52
N ILE A 37 8.86 -5.36 -2.55
CA ILE A 37 9.98 -5.60 -3.46
C ILE A 37 11.30 -5.69 -2.70
N ARG A 38 11.54 -4.77 -1.74
CA ARG A 38 12.77 -4.79 -0.93
C ARG A 38 12.94 -6.09 -0.16
N ILE A 39 11.87 -6.59 0.48
CA ILE A 39 11.91 -7.85 1.25
C ILE A 39 12.18 -9.03 0.32
N VAL A 40 11.39 -9.20 -0.75
CA VAL A 40 11.53 -10.38 -1.62
C VAL A 40 12.85 -10.33 -2.40
N LYS A 41 13.34 -9.16 -2.81
CA LYS A 41 14.66 -9.02 -3.45
C LYS A 41 15.79 -9.49 -2.52
N ALA A 42 15.70 -9.23 -1.22
CA ALA A 42 16.70 -9.68 -0.25
C ALA A 42 16.61 -11.19 0.03
N ARG A 43 15.40 -11.77 0.01
CA ARG A 43 15.18 -13.20 0.30
C ARG A 43 15.23 -14.12 -0.92
N GLN A 44 15.09 -13.57 -2.12
CA GLN A 44 14.90 -14.24 -3.42
C GLN A 44 13.59 -15.04 -3.52
N THR A 45 13.28 -15.84 -2.50
CA THR A 45 12.02 -16.58 -2.35
C THR A 45 11.48 -16.40 -0.94
N LEU A 46 10.16 -16.25 -0.79
CA LEU A 46 9.52 -16.11 0.51
C LEU A 46 8.07 -16.59 0.49
N ASN A 47 7.65 -17.23 1.59
CA ASN A 47 6.26 -17.62 1.77
C ASN A 47 5.34 -16.38 1.91
N HIS A 48 4.18 -16.42 1.28
CA HIS A 48 3.19 -15.33 1.27
C HIS A 48 2.81 -14.86 2.68
N THR A 49 2.59 -15.78 3.61
CA THR A 49 2.22 -15.45 5.00
C THR A 49 3.35 -14.75 5.73
N LEU A 50 4.59 -15.22 5.55
CA LEU A 50 5.78 -14.58 6.14
C LEU A 50 6.03 -13.19 5.54
N LEU A 51 5.87 -13.04 4.22
CA LEU A 51 5.95 -11.74 3.56
C LEU A 51 4.95 -10.75 4.15
N MET A 52 3.69 -11.15 4.35
CA MET A 52 2.67 -10.29 4.95
C MET A 52 3.06 -9.84 6.36
N GLN A 53 3.58 -10.75 7.19
CA GLN A 53 4.02 -10.43 8.55
C GLN A 53 5.20 -9.44 8.54
N GLU A 54 6.22 -9.68 7.71
CA GLU A 54 7.38 -8.78 7.59
C GLU A 54 6.97 -7.38 7.10
N VAL A 55 6.05 -7.30 6.12
CA VAL A 55 5.54 -6.01 5.61
C VAL A 55 4.83 -5.23 6.72
N ILE A 56 3.95 -5.88 7.49
CA ILE A 56 3.24 -5.25 8.62
C ILE A 56 4.26 -4.76 9.65
N GLN A 57 5.22 -5.59 10.02
CA GLN A 57 6.25 -5.26 11.00
C GLN A 57 7.05 -4.02 10.57
N GLN A 58 7.53 -3.97 9.31
CA GLN A 58 8.33 -2.85 8.83
C GLN A 58 7.54 -1.53 8.72
N LEU A 59 6.25 -1.60 8.38
CA LEU A 59 5.41 -0.41 8.20
C LEU A 59 4.79 0.12 9.50
N SER A 60 4.71 -0.72 10.55
CA SER A 60 4.07 -0.42 11.84
C SER A 60 4.52 0.90 12.46
N SER A 61 5.77 1.32 12.25
CA SER A 61 6.31 2.60 12.76
C SER A 61 5.70 3.85 12.12
N ARG A 62 5.10 3.73 10.93
CA ARG A 62 4.54 4.87 10.16
C ARG A 62 3.03 4.77 10.01
N PHE A 63 2.50 3.58 9.78
CA PHE A 63 1.06 3.33 9.71
C PHE A 63 0.78 1.82 9.78
N THR A 64 -0.45 1.47 10.15
CA THR A 64 -0.90 0.06 10.14
C THR A 64 -1.58 -0.25 8.81
N PRO A 65 -0.91 -0.94 7.86
CA PRO A 65 -1.54 -1.36 6.62
C PRO A 65 -2.64 -2.39 6.88
N LYS A 66 -3.75 -2.30 6.15
CA LYS A 66 -4.80 -3.33 6.18
C LYS A 66 -4.36 -4.51 5.31
N ILE A 67 -4.59 -5.73 5.78
CA ILE A 67 -4.25 -6.98 5.06
C ILE A 67 -4.76 -6.99 3.60
N PRO A 68 -6.01 -6.58 3.29
CA PRO A 68 -6.49 -6.56 1.91
C PRO A 68 -5.67 -5.67 0.97
N VAL A 69 -5.08 -4.59 1.50
CA VAL A 69 -4.25 -3.67 0.70
C VAL A 69 -2.92 -4.32 0.34
N ILE A 70 -2.30 -5.01 1.30
CA ILE A 70 -1.04 -5.76 1.07
C ILE A 70 -1.25 -6.85 0.03
N LYS A 71 -2.34 -7.65 0.15
CA LYS A 71 -2.67 -8.69 -0.82
C LYS A 71 -2.84 -8.13 -2.24
N LYS A 72 -3.58 -7.02 -2.38
CA LYS A 72 -3.75 -6.35 -3.66
C LYS A 72 -2.42 -5.81 -4.23
N CYS A 73 -1.54 -5.27 -3.40
CA CYS A 73 -0.20 -4.86 -3.84
C CYS A 73 0.64 -6.04 -4.33
N ILE A 74 0.57 -7.20 -3.67
CA ILE A 74 1.26 -8.43 -4.14
C ILE A 74 0.71 -8.87 -5.50
N GLU A 75 -0.61 -8.88 -5.69
CA GLU A 75 -1.23 -9.20 -6.99
C GLU A 75 -0.76 -8.23 -8.09
N ILE A 76 -0.74 -6.93 -7.80
CA ILE A 76 -0.25 -5.91 -8.73
C ILE A 76 1.23 -6.17 -9.08
N LEU A 77 2.07 -6.52 -8.12
CA LEU A 77 3.48 -6.80 -8.34
C LEU A 77 3.73 -8.07 -9.15
N ILE A 78 2.84 -9.06 -9.06
CA ILE A 78 2.85 -10.24 -9.93
C ILE A 78 2.48 -9.85 -11.37
N VAL A 79 1.43 -9.05 -11.55
CA VAL A 79 1.01 -8.57 -12.88
C VAL A 79 2.07 -7.68 -13.53
N LYS A 80 2.81 -6.91 -12.73
CA LYS A 80 3.94 -6.09 -13.17
C LYS A 80 5.24 -6.90 -13.36
N GLU A 81 5.20 -8.23 -13.22
CA GLU A 81 6.34 -9.14 -13.40
C GLU A 81 7.53 -8.89 -12.45
N TYR A 82 7.29 -8.27 -11.29
CA TYR A 82 8.32 -8.18 -10.22
C TYR A 82 8.38 -9.45 -9.39
N LEU A 83 7.27 -10.17 -9.29
CA LEU A 83 7.09 -11.38 -8.49
C LEU A 83 6.40 -12.47 -9.32
N GLU A 84 6.63 -13.72 -8.98
CA GLU A 84 5.84 -14.85 -9.48
C GLU A 84 5.52 -15.85 -8.36
N ARG A 85 4.47 -16.64 -8.57
CA ARG A 85 4.17 -17.79 -7.73
C ARG A 85 4.97 -18.98 -8.23
N GLN A 86 5.57 -19.73 -7.32
CA GLN A 86 6.24 -20.97 -7.69
C GLN A 86 5.22 -22.03 -8.13
N PRO A 87 5.45 -22.75 -9.24
CA PRO A 87 4.47 -23.69 -9.81
C PRO A 87 4.16 -24.88 -8.89
N ASN A 88 5.12 -25.29 -8.06
CA ASN A 88 4.98 -26.44 -7.16
C ASN A 88 4.58 -26.04 -5.73
N GLU A 89 4.61 -24.74 -5.42
CA GLU A 89 4.36 -24.21 -4.07
C GLU A 89 3.50 -22.94 -4.16
N ILE A 90 2.18 -23.12 -4.05
CA ILE A 90 1.16 -22.07 -4.27
C ILE A 90 1.40 -20.81 -3.42
N ASP A 91 1.95 -21.00 -2.22
CA ASP A 91 2.24 -19.94 -1.24
C ASP A 91 3.67 -19.40 -1.30
N MET A 92 4.54 -19.90 -2.18
CA MET A 92 5.88 -19.34 -2.39
C MET A 92 5.87 -18.27 -3.47
N LEU A 93 6.43 -17.11 -3.13
CA LEU A 93 6.67 -16.00 -4.05
C LEU A 93 8.17 -15.93 -4.35
N ARG A 94 8.52 -15.80 -5.63
CA ARG A 94 9.88 -15.58 -6.12
C ARG A 94 10.01 -14.20 -6.75
N TYR A 95 11.14 -13.55 -6.53
CA TYR A 95 11.50 -12.29 -7.17
C TYR A 95 12.05 -12.52 -8.59
N LEU A 96 11.66 -11.68 -9.54
CA LEU A 96 11.98 -11.85 -10.97
C LEU A 96 12.95 -10.80 -11.57
N ALA A 97 13.06 -9.62 -10.97
CA ALA A 97 13.69 -8.44 -11.59
C ALA A 97 15.11 -8.11 -11.10
#